data_AF-A0A940UH56-F1
#
_entry.id   AF-A0A940UH56-F1
#
_cell.length_a   1.000
_cell.length_b   1.000
_cell.length_c   1.000
_cell.angle_alpha   90.00
_cell.angle_beta   90.00
_cell.angle_gamma   90.00
#
_symmetry.space_group_name_H-M   'P 1'
#
loop_
_entity.id
_entity.type
_entity.pdbx_description
1 polymer ?
#
loop_
_entity_poly.entity_id
_entity_poly.type
_entity_poly.pdbx_seq_one_letter_code
_entity_poly.pdbx_strand_id
1 'polypeptide(L)'
;TLFQNLRTTVEKIGSSPVRRPPPLERYMLQWSDFGSGTIKDLDRGTMRYLCWEPDIATSNQFLAHLESSGMELTRRPLEGLVRSCHSKWEGSFPRSQSVEIIRKLVVRHERPNPVILKWKSNLDAILGEDGPEILARNLVDGQKSLHVCLSEWYLESNSPFVRKLVEAATVRFRRQLGTASGDVIALLFRELLPWPGWDLSVLKREVGACILHEAVTGKIQEMLKTFVLTHKELGDPRVPANQIRWIEVPQRARDRLLKWLCKEKEVFFLDHVYREDVGWGWQRRDDSAGSVRIGYPA
;
A
#
# COMPACT_ATOMS: atom_id res chain seq x y z
N THR A 1 17.61 -13.76 -9.68
CA THR A 1 17.75 -12.60 -10.60
C THR A 1 16.58 -12.46 -11.56
N LEU A 2 16.20 -13.51 -12.29
CA LEU A 2 15.10 -13.46 -13.27
C LEU A 2 13.73 -13.10 -12.67
N PHE A 3 13.38 -13.67 -11.50
CA PHE A 3 12.16 -13.33 -10.76
C PHE A 3 12.15 -11.92 -10.17
N GLN A 4 13.31 -11.39 -9.76
CA GLN A 4 13.43 -10.00 -9.31
C GLN A 4 13.10 -9.05 -10.46
N ASN A 5 13.69 -9.29 -11.63
CA ASN A 5 13.48 -8.49 -12.82
C ASN A 5 12.03 -8.54 -13.31
N LEU A 6 11.37 -9.69 -13.19
CA LEU A 6 9.96 -9.86 -13.55
C LEU A 6 9.05 -9.08 -12.60
N ARG A 7 9.35 -9.08 -11.29
CA ARG A 7 8.64 -8.27 -10.29
C ARG A 7 8.82 -6.77 -10.55
N THR A 8 10.04 -6.30 -10.80
CA THR A 8 10.30 -4.89 -11.15
C THR A 8 9.63 -4.51 -12.47
N THR A 9 9.51 -5.45 -13.42
CA THR A 9 8.84 -5.23 -14.71
C THR A 9 7.33 -5.17 -14.54
N VAL A 10 6.73 -6.02 -13.72
CA VAL A 10 5.29 -5.96 -13.38
C VAL A 10 4.95 -4.68 -12.60
N GLU A 11 5.81 -4.27 -11.65
CA GLU A 11 5.69 -2.98 -10.95
C GLU A 11 5.81 -1.78 -11.93
N LYS A 12 6.64 -1.90 -12.98
CA LYS A 12 6.79 -0.88 -14.04
C LYS A 12 5.65 -0.86 -15.06
N ILE A 13 5.05 -2.01 -15.39
CA ILE A 13 3.93 -2.10 -16.35
C ILE A 13 2.65 -1.46 -15.77
N GLY A 14 2.46 -1.53 -14.45
CA GLY A 14 1.35 -0.86 -13.75
C GLY A 14 1.60 0.62 -13.41
N SER A 15 2.70 1.20 -13.88
CA SER A 15 3.10 2.56 -13.55
C SER A 15 3.12 3.37 -14.83
N SER A 16 2.03 4.07 -15.17
CA SER A 16 2.09 5.05 -16.27
C SER A 16 3.24 6.02 -15.98
N PRO A 17 4.28 6.10 -16.84
CA PRO A 17 5.54 6.70 -16.45
C PRO A 17 5.33 8.19 -16.14
N VAL A 18 5.54 8.53 -14.88
CA VAL A 18 5.49 9.89 -14.36
C VAL A 18 6.58 10.68 -15.08
N ARG A 19 6.19 11.59 -15.97
CA ARG A 19 7.14 12.40 -16.73
C ARG A 19 7.54 13.64 -15.92
N ARG A 20 8.29 13.42 -14.84
CA ARG A 20 9.00 14.48 -14.11
C ARG A 20 10.00 15.14 -15.06
N PRO A 21 10.17 16.48 -15.02
CA PRO A 21 11.26 17.12 -15.76
C PRO A 21 12.61 16.54 -15.31
N PRO A 22 13.58 16.33 -16.21
CA PRO A 22 14.87 15.74 -15.85
C PRO A 22 15.54 16.60 -14.78
N PRO A 23 16.08 15.99 -13.70
CA PRO A 23 16.84 16.73 -12.70
C PRO A 23 18.08 17.32 -13.36
N LEU A 24 18.22 18.63 -13.25
CA LEU A 24 19.43 19.34 -13.63
C LEU A 24 19.94 20.08 -12.40
N GLU A 25 21.21 19.90 -12.07
CA GLU A 25 21.85 20.53 -10.90
C GLU A 25 21.63 22.05 -10.88
N ARG A 26 21.58 22.68 -12.06
CA ARG A 26 21.30 24.11 -12.21
C ARG A 26 20.00 24.57 -11.56
N TYR A 27 18.97 23.72 -11.48
CA TYR A 27 17.68 24.09 -10.88
C TYR A 27 17.78 24.19 -9.35
N MET A 28 18.51 23.25 -8.74
CA MET A 28 18.76 23.27 -7.30
C MET A 28 19.74 24.38 -6.92
N LEU A 29 20.72 24.67 -7.77
CA LEU A 29 21.63 25.81 -7.59
C LEU A 29 20.86 27.14 -7.62
N GLN A 30 19.98 27.35 -8.61
CA GLN A 30 19.14 28.55 -8.65
C GLN A 30 18.23 28.66 -7.44
N TRP A 31 17.66 27.55 -6.95
CA TRP A 31 16.88 27.59 -5.72
C TRP A 31 17.72 28.04 -4.51
N SER A 32 18.95 27.55 -4.40
CA SER A 32 19.90 27.97 -3.36
C SER A 32 20.24 29.45 -3.48
N ASP A 33 20.57 29.93 -4.68
CA ASP A 33 20.90 31.34 -4.95
C ASP A 33 19.71 32.27 -4.71
N PHE A 34 18.50 31.79 -4.96
CA PHE A 34 17.27 32.51 -4.64
C PHE A 34 17.05 32.57 -3.12
N GLY A 35 17.27 31.45 -2.43
CA GLY A 35 17.19 31.35 -0.97
C GLY A 35 18.18 32.24 -0.24
N SER A 36 19.39 32.43 -0.79
CA SER A 36 20.41 33.33 -0.24
C SER A 36 20.24 34.81 -0.64
N GLY A 37 19.31 35.11 -1.56
CA GLY A 37 19.08 36.44 -2.09
C GLY A 37 20.09 36.87 -3.16
N THR A 38 20.97 35.98 -3.62
CA THR A 38 21.88 36.21 -4.75
C THR A 38 21.10 36.53 -6.03
N ILE A 39 20.00 35.80 -6.27
CA ILE A 39 19.06 36.09 -7.37
C ILE A 39 17.67 36.40 -6.81
N LYS A 40 16.93 37.26 -7.52
CA LYS A 40 15.60 37.72 -7.10
C LYS A 40 14.44 36.95 -7.73
N ASP A 41 14.71 36.16 -8.76
CA ASP A 41 13.68 35.48 -9.54
C ASP A 41 14.20 34.13 -10.04
N LEU A 42 13.28 33.19 -10.26
CA LEU A 42 13.56 31.85 -10.76
C LEU A 42 13.13 31.74 -12.21
N ASP A 43 13.94 31.07 -13.05
CA ASP A 43 13.51 30.86 -14.42
C ASP A 43 12.33 29.87 -14.50
N ARG A 44 11.54 29.96 -15.58
CA ARG A 44 10.34 29.13 -15.77
C ARG A 44 10.64 27.63 -15.77
N GLY A 45 11.79 27.21 -16.26
CA GLY A 45 12.22 25.81 -16.23
C GLY A 45 12.48 25.34 -14.80
N THR A 46 13.19 26.15 -14.02
CA THR A 46 13.43 25.92 -12.59
C THR A 46 12.12 25.83 -11.82
N MET A 47 11.23 26.81 -11.95
CA MET A 47 9.91 26.76 -11.27
C MET A 47 9.11 25.49 -11.60
N ARG A 48 9.08 25.09 -12.88
CA ARG A 48 8.40 23.87 -13.31
C ARG A 48 9.00 22.61 -12.71
N TYR A 49 10.32 22.58 -12.53
CA TYR A 49 11.04 21.47 -11.91
C TYR A 49 10.78 21.42 -10.40
N LEU A 50 10.93 22.55 -9.71
CA LEU A 50 10.80 22.65 -8.25
C LEU A 50 9.40 22.28 -7.74
N CYS A 51 8.35 22.39 -8.56
CA CYS A 51 7.03 21.86 -8.24
C CYS A 51 7.03 20.36 -7.93
N TRP A 52 8.04 19.61 -8.38
CA TRP A 52 8.19 18.16 -8.17
C TRP A 52 9.13 17.80 -7.01
N GLU A 53 9.67 18.80 -6.30
CA GLU A 53 10.53 18.58 -5.14
C GLU A 53 9.73 18.80 -3.86
N PRO A 54 9.34 17.75 -3.12
CA PRO A 54 8.44 17.85 -1.97
C PRO A 54 8.77 18.94 -0.96
N ASP A 55 10.03 19.03 -0.56
CA ASP A 55 10.50 20.01 0.44
C ASP A 55 10.41 21.46 -0.05
N ILE A 56 10.56 21.67 -1.36
CA ILE A 56 10.55 23.01 -1.96
C ILE A 56 9.13 23.38 -2.39
N ALA A 57 8.46 22.48 -3.12
CA ALA A 57 7.09 22.62 -3.61
C ALA A 57 6.07 22.94 -2.52
N THR A 58 6.31 22.46 -1.30
CA THR A 58 5.43 22.68 -0.14
C THR A 58 5.94 23.77 0.81
N SER A 59 7.08 24.41 0.51
CA SER A 59 7.63 25.50 1.31
C SER A 59 6.85 26.81 1.10
N ASN A 60 6.69 27.58 2.19
CA ASN A 60 6.02 28.88 2.13
C ASN A 60 6.75 29.86 1.19
N GLN A 61 8.09 29.81 1.18
CA GLN A 61 8.91 30.68 0.33
C GLN A 61 8.66 30.43 -1.15
N PHE A 62 8.68 29.17 -1.59
CA PHE A 62 8.44 28.82 -2.99
C PHE A 62 7.01 29.12 -3.40
N LEU A 63 6.02 28.78 -2.56
CA LEU A 63 4.61 29.01 -2.86
C LEU A 63 4.28 30.52 -2.96
N ALA A 64 4.80 31.34 -2.05
CA ALA A 64 4.63 32.79 -2.13
C ALA A 64 5.25 33.38 -3.40
N HIS A 65 6.45 32.91 -3.77
CA HIS A 65 7.10 33.31 -5.02
C HIS A 65 6.26 32.89 -6.22
N LEU A 66 5.77 31.65 -6.25
CA LEU A 66 4.95 31.11 -7.33
C LEU A 66 3.67 31.93 -7.55
N GLU A 67 2.99 32.31 -6.47
CA GLU A 67 1.80 33.17 -6.52
C GLU A 67 2.12 34.58 -7.04
N SER A 68 3.26 35.16 -6.66
CA SER A 68 3.68 36.50 -7.08
C SER A 68 4.25 36.56 -8.51
N SER A 69 4.79 35.45 -9.02
CA SER A 69 5.48 35.38 -10.32
C SER A 69 4.57 35.62 -11.53
N GLY A 70 3.25 35.53 -11.36
CA GLY A 70 2.28 35.56 -12.46
C GLY A 70 2.42 34.37 -13.42
N MET A 71 3.18 33.33 -13.06
CA MET A 71 3.37 32.15 -13.90
C MET A 71 2.06 31.35 -14.03
N GLU A 72 1.55 31.24 -15.25
CA GLU A 72 0.48 30.28 -15.54
C GLU A 72 0.98 28.83 -15.40
N LEU A 73 0.46 28.13 -14.39
CA LEU A 73 0.78 26.73 -14.17
C LEU A 73 0.02 25.86 -15.18
N THR A 74 0.79 25.18 -16.03
CA THR A 74 0.26 24.10 -16.87
C THR A 74 -0.06 22.86 -16.02
N ARG A 75 -0.71 21.85 -16.61
CA ARG A 75 -1.03 20.58 -15.93
C ARG A 75 0.17 19.97 -15.18
N ARG A 76 1.36 19.93 -15.79
CA ARG A 76 2.50 19.17 -15.24
C ARG A 76 3.05 19.76 -13.93
N PRO A 77 3.33 21.07 -13.82
CA PRO A 77 3.67 21.69 -12.54
C PRO A 77 2.60 21.49 -11.47
N LEU A 78 1.31 21.60 -11.81
CA LEU A 78 0.22 21.34 -10.86
C LEU A 78 0.23 19.89 -10.36
N GLU A 79 0.45 18.94 -11.27
CA GLU A 79 0.61 17.52 -10.90
C GLU A 79 1.81 17.32 -9.97
N GLY A 80 2.93 17.99 -10.22
CA GLY A 80 4.07 18.02 -9.31
C GLY A 80 3.70 18.52 -7.93
N LEU A 81 3.00 19.66 -7.82
CA LEU A 81 2.59 20.25 -6.54
C LEU A 81 1.68 19.29 -5.74
N VAL A 82 0.67 18.71 -6.40
CA VAL A 82 -0.25 17.77 -5.77
C VAL A 82 0.49 16.53 -5.25
N ARG A 83 1.39 15.95 -6.05
CA ARG A 83 2.21 14.81 -5.63
C ARG A 83 3.15 15.17 -4.49
N SER A 84 3.76 16.36 -4.55
CA SER A 84 4.59 16.89 -3.48
C SER A 84 3.80 17.00 -2.16
N CYS A 85 2.55 17.45 -2.20
CA CYS A 85 1.66 17.36 -1.03
C CYS A 85 1.45 15.92 -0.56
N HIS A 86 1.11 15.01 -1.47
CA HIS A 86 0.86 13.59 -1.13
C HIS A 86 2.06 12.91 -0.49
N SER A 87 3.27 13.28 -0.90
CA SER A 87 4.53 12.78 -0.34
C SER A 87 4.77 13.23 1.10
N LYS A 88 4.13 14.31 1.54
CA LYS A 88 4.22 14.89 2.89
C LYS A 88 2.96 14.62 3.74
N TRP A 89 2.07 13.73 3.32
CA TRP A 89 0.72 13.55 3.88
C TRP A 89 0.65 12.85 5.25
N GLU A 90 1.37 13.38 6.23
CA GLU A 90 1.50 12.85 7.59
C GLU A 90 1.29 13.94 8.65
N GLY A 91 0.96 13.53 9.87
CA GLY A 91 0.73 14.45 10.99
C GLY A 91 -0.29 15.56 10.67
N SER A 92 0.09 16.80 10.94
CA SER A 92 -0.72 18.00 10.70
C SER A 92 -0.60 18.58 9.29
N PHE A 93 0.24 18.01 8.41
CA PHE A 93 0.47 18.55 7.06
C PHE A 93 -0.80 18.71 6.20
N PRO A 94 -1.79 17.79 6.23
CA PRO A 94 -3.04 17.96 5.48
C PRO A 94 -3.83 19.24 5.81
N ARG A 95 -3.61 19.82 7.00
CA ARG A 95 -4.22 21.08 7.47
C ARG A 95 -3.31 22.31 7.26
N SER A 96 -2.18 22.14 6.60
CA SER A 96 -1.19 23.19 6.42
C SER A 96 -1.66 24.25 5.41
N GLN A 97 -1.11 25.46 5.56
CA GLN A 97 -1.33 26.54 4.60
C GLN A 97 -0.86 26.17 3.18
N SER A 98 0.21 25.37 3.07
CA SER A 98 0.74 24.91 1.79
C SER A 98 -0.30 24.14 0.98
N VAL A 99 -1.05 23.24 1.63
CA VAL A 99 -2.14 22.49 0.99
C VAL A 99 -3.23 23.44 0.49
N GLU A 100 -3.61 24.44 1.29
CA GLU A 100 -4.65 25.40 0.90
C GLU A 100 -4.21 26.31 -0.27
N ILE A 101 -2.95 26.75 -0.30
CA ILE A 101 -2.41 27.50 -1.45
C ILE A 101 -2.46 26.62 -2.71
N ILE A 102 -2.03 25.36 -2.62
CA ILE A 102 -2.03 24.44 -3.75
C ILE A 102 -3.46 24.13 -4.22
N ARG A 103 -4.44 24.01 -3.31
CA ARG A 103 -5.87 23.92 -3.66
C ARG A 103 -6.31 25.12 -4.49
N LYS A 104 -5.96 26.35 -4.08
CA LYS A 104 -6.28 27.57 -4.84
C LYS A 104 -5.62 27.59 -6.21
N LEU A 105 -4.38 27.15 -6.33
CA LEU A 105 -3.66 27.05 -7.61
C LEU A 105 -4.35 26.05 -8.57
N VAL A 106 -4.83 24.91 -8.06
CA VAL A 106 -5.61 23.94 -8.85
C VAL A 106 -6.94 24.55 -9.31
N VAL A 107 -7.66 25.26 -8.43
CA VAL A 107 -8.93 25.94 -8.78
C VAL A 107 -8.72 27.02 -9.85
N ARG A 108 -7.66 27.82 -9.73
CA ARG A 108 -7.37 28.93 -10.65
C ARG A 108 -6.99 28.47 -12.06
N HIS A 109 -6.61 27.20 -12.27
CA HIS A 109 -6.20 26.71 -13.58
C HIS A 109 -7.32 26.81 -14.64
N GLU A 110 -7.25 27.77 -15.55
CA GLU A 110 -8.34 28.04 -16.49
C GLU A 110 -8.36 27.08 -17.69
N ARG A 111 -7.21 26.50 -18.06
CA ARG A 111 -7.12 25.70 -19.29
C ARG A 111 -7.88 24.38 -19.13
N PRO A 112 -8.65 23.97 -20.17
CA PRO A 112 -9.39 22.72 -20.11
C PRO A 112 -8.41 21.54 -20.12
N ASN A 113 -8.37 20.82 -19.00
CA ASN A 113 -7.63 19.58 -18.88
C ASN A 113 -8.48 18.56 -18.10
N PRO A 114 -8.79 17.37 -18.66
CA PRO A 114 -9.70 16.41 -18.02
C PRO A 114 -9.28 16.02 -16.60
N VAL A 115 -7.98 15.93 -16.34
CA VAL A 115 -7.43 15.58 -15.02
C VAL A 115 -7.68 16.69 -14.03
N ILE A 116 -7.34 17.93 -14.41
CA ILE A 116 -7.51 19.09 -13.53
C ILE A 116 -9.00 19.37 -13.31
N LEU A 117 -9.85 19.22 -14.32
CA LEU A 117 -11.30 19.33 -14.17
C LEU A 117 -11.85 18.28 -13.19
N LYS A 118 -11.39 17.04 -13.30
CA LYS A 118 -11.74 15.99 -12.34
C LYS A 118 -11.31 16.34 -10.91
N TRP A 119 -10.08 16.82 -10.74
CA TRP A 119 -9.59 17.27 -9.43
C TRP A 119 -10.37 18.45 -8.88
N LYS A 120 -10.70 19.44 -9.70
CA LYS A 120 -11.52 20.59 -9.32
C LYS A 120 -12.89 20.17 -8.77
N SER A 121 -13.55 19.23 -9.45
CA SER A 121 -14.84 18.70 -9.01
C SER A 121 -14.74 17.80 -7.76
N ASN A 122 -13.53 17.38 -7.37
CA ASN A 122 -13.29 16.43 -6.29
C ASN A 122 -12.10 16.87 -5.42
N LEU A 123 -11.99 18.16 -5.11
CA LEU A 123 -10.82 18.71 -4.42
C LEU A 123 -10.61 18.05 -3.07
N ASP A 124 -11.68 17.77 -2.34
CA ASP A 124 -11.59 17.15 -1.01
C ASP A 124 -11.06 15.71 -1.08
N ALA A 125 -11.30 15.01 -2.20
CA ALA A 125 -10.77 13.68 -2.43
C ALA A 125 -9.25 13.67 -2.68
N ILE A 126 -8.68 14.77 -3.17
CA ILE A 126 -7.26 14.83 -3.61
C ILE A 126 -6.40 15.71 -2.72
N LEU A 127 -6.94 16.79 -2.18
CA LEU A 127 -6.22 17.76 -1.33
C LEU A 127 -7.00 18.08 -0.04
N GLY A 128 -8.10 17.38 0.25
CA GLY A 128 -8.79 17.47 1.54
C GLY A 128 -8.18 16.49 2.54
N GLU A 129 -8.24 16.83 3.83
CA GLU A 129 -7.70 16.01 4.92
C GLU A 129 -8.23 14.56 4.88
N ASP A 130 -9.53 14.40 4.65
CA ASP A 130 -10.22 13.11 4.52
C ASP A 130 -10.10 12.50 3.12
N GLY A 131 -9.27 13.07 2.24
CA GLY A 131 -9.09 12.61 0.87
C GLY A 131 -8.80 11.10 0.74
N PRO A 132 -7.85 10.55 1.52
CA PRO A 132 -7.61 9.11 1.53
C PRO A 132 -8.84 8.27 1.89
N GLU A 133 -9.68 8.73 2.83
CA GLU A 133 -10.93 8.07 3.23
C GLU A 133 -12.02 8.16 2.16
N ILE A 134 -12.14 9.31 1.50
CA ILE A 134 -13.06 9.52 0.38
C ILE A 134 -12.70 8.59 -0.77
N LEU A 135 -11.42 8.54 -1.14
CA LEU A 135 -10.95 7.68 -2.23
C LEU A 135 -11.01 6.19 -1.87
N ALA A 136 -10.73 5.83 -0.62
CA ALA A 136 -10.90 4.47 -0.15
C ALA A 136 -12.37 4.01 -0.27
N ARG A 137 -13.32 4.88 0.06
CA ARG A 137 -14.75 4.61 -0.14
C ARG A 137 -15.07 4.40 -1.62
N ASN A 138 -14.61 5.29 -2.49
CA ASN A 138 -14.82 5.17 -3.94
C ASN A 138 -14.22 3.87 -4.52
N LEU A 139 -13.06 3.45 -4.01
CA LEU A 139 -12.40 2.20 -4.40
C LEU A 139 -13.26 0.99 -4.00
N VAL A 140 -13.75 0.98 -2.75
CA VAL A 140 -14.57 -0.11 -2.19
C VAL A 140 -15.93 -0.18 -2.87
N ASP A 141 -16.66 0.94 -2.94
CA ASP A 141 -18.01 1.01 -3.51
C ASP A 141 -17.99 0.69 -5.01
N GLY A 142 -16.94 1.12 -5.72
CA GLY A 142 -16.72 0.79 -7.12
C GLY A 142 -16.11 -0.59 -7.37
N GLN A 143 -15.74 -1.34 -6.33
CA GLN A 143 -14.99 -2.60 -6.41
C GLN A 143 -13.81 -2.55 -7.39
N LYS A 144 -13.12 -1.41 -7.43
CA LYS A 144 -12.02 -1.16 -8.37
C LYS A 144 -10.73 -1.75 -7.82
N SER A 145 -9.89 -2.27 -8.72
CA SER A 145 -8.52 -2.61 -8.34
C SER A 145 -7.74 -1.37 -7.91
N LEU A 146 -6.77 -1.56 -7.02
CA LEU A 146 -5.95 -0.46 -6.50
C LEU A 146 -5.24 0.26 -7.65
N HIS A 147 -4.68 -0.50 -8.59
CA HIS A 147 -4.00 0.05 -9.77
C HIS A 147 -4.90 0.98 -10.61
N VAL A 148 -6.14 0.56 -10.86
CA VAL A 148 -7.11 1.38 -11.61
C VAL A 148 -7.38 2.66 -10.83
N CYS A 149 -7.64 2.58 -9.52
CA CYS A 149 -7.86 3.74 -8.68
C CYS A 149 -6.68 4.73 -8.72
N LEU A 150 -5.44 4.26 -8.51
CA LEU A 150 -4.26 5.13 -8.53
C LEU A 150 -4.05 5.79 -9.89
N SER A 151 -4.26 5.05 -10.98
CA SER A 151 -4.14 5.57 -12.35
C SER A 151 -5.21 6.62 -12.66
N GLU A 152 -6.46 6.37 -12.24
CA GLU A 152 -7.61 7.25 -12.47
C GLU A 152 -7.45 8.61 -11.77
N TRP A 153 -6.71 8.63 -10.66
CA TRP A 153 -6.49 9.82 -9.83
C TRP A 153 -5.07 10.39 -9.94
N TYR A 154 -4.20 9.78 -10.77
CA TYR A 154 -2.80 10.17 -10.98
C TYR A 154 -1.98 10.19 -9.69
N LEU A 155 -2.21 9.20 -8.82
CA LEU A 155 -1.56 9.09 -7.52
C LEU A 155 -0.25 8.28 -7.62
N GLU A 156 0.72 8.64 -6.78
CA GLU A 156 1.98 7.88 -6.67
C GLU A 156 1.84 6.78 -5.62
N SER A 157 2.11 5.55 -6.04
CA SER A 157 1.86 4.33 -5.26
C SER A 157 2.69 4.21 -3.99
N ASN A 158 3.76 4.98 -3.83
CA ASN A 158 4.66 4.97 -2.66
C ASN A 158 4.40 6.13 -1.68
N SER A 159 3.43 7.00 -1.97
CA SER A 159 3.18 8.20 -1.16
C SER A 159 2.48 7.88 0.17
N PRO A 160 2.75 8.64 1.25
CA PRO A 160 1.99 8.54 2.50
C PRO A 160 0.48 8.72 2.32
N PHE A 161 0.05 9.55 1.37
CA PHE A 161 -1.37 9.70 1.01
C PHE A 161 -1.98 8.37 0.56
N VAL A 162 -1.32 7.66 -0.37
CA VAL A 162 -1.78 6.35 -0.85
C VAL A 162 -1.71 5.29 0.24
N ARG A 163 -0.72 5.37 1.14
CA ARG A 163 -0.67 4.48 2.32
C ARG A 163 -1.94 4.60 3.16
N LYS A 164 -2.32 5.83 3.53
CA LYS A 164 -3.58 6.06 4.27
C LYS A 164 -4.81 5.59 3.50
N LEU A 165 -4.83 5.73 2.18
CA LEU A 165 -5.92 5.24 1.32
C LEU A 165 -6.02 3.71 1.41
N VAL A 166 -4.90 3.01 1.26
CA VAL A 166 -4.86 1.53 1.32
C VAL A 166 -5.24 1.04 2.71
N GLU A 167 -4.78 1.69 3.77
CA GLU A 167 -5.18 1.40 5.15
C GLU A 167 -6.70 1.52 5.32
N ALA A 168 -7.28 2.67 4.93
CA ALA A 168 -8.73 2.91 5.00
C ALA A 168 -9.54 1.93 4.15
N ALA A 169 -9.09 1.62 2.93
CA ALA A 169 -9.74 0.67 2.03
C ALA A 169 -9.72 -0.74 2.61
N THR A 170 -8.60 -1.17 3.19
CA THR A 170 -8.44 -2.48 3.82
C THR A 170 -9.40 -2.66 4.98
N VAL A 171 -9.52 -1.65 5.85
CA VAL A 171 -10.48 -1.66 6.97
C VAL A 171 -11.91 -1.78 6.46
N ARG A 172 -12.27 -1.05 5.39
CA ARG A 172 -13.61 -1.08 4.79
C ARG A 172 -13.94 -2.43 4.16
N PHE A 173 -13.02 -3.00 3.37
CA PHE A 173 -13.20 -4.33 2.80
C PHE A 173 -13.29 -5.41 3.87
N ARG A 174 -12.46 -5.33 4.91
CA ARG A 174 -12.54 -6.24 6.06
C ARG A 174 -13.93 -6.23 6.69
N ARG A 175 -14.53 -5.05 6.89
CA ARG A 175 -15.89 -4.92 7.46
C ARG A 175 -16.97 -5.53 6.57
N GLN A 176 -16.73 -5.70 5.27
CA GLN A 176 -17.68 -6.30 4.33
C GLN A 176 -17.52 -7.81 4.18
N LEU A 177 -16.50 -8.46 4.78
CA LEU A 177 -16.20 -9.89 4.54
C LEU A 177 -17.38 -10.85 4.75
N GLY A 178 -18.34 -10.53 5.63
CA GLY A 178 -19.52 -11.36 5.87
C GLY A 178 -20.62 -11.28 4.81
N THR A 179 -20.62 -10.21 4.00
CA THR A 179 -21.66 -9.93 2.99
C THR A 179 -21.07 -9.69 1.60
N ALA A 180 -19.75 -9.77 1.47
CA ALA A 180 -19.01 -9.44 0.27
C ALA A 180 -19.11 -10.54 -0.80
N SER A 181 -19.03 -10.12 -2.06
CA SER A 181 -18.81 -11.04 -3.18
C SER A 181 -17.40 -11.64 -3.15
N GLY A 182 -17.20 -12.73 -3.91
CA GLY A 182 -15.89 -13.36 -4.05
C GLY A 182 -14.81 -12.42 -4.62
N ASP A 183 -15.21 -11.48 -5.48
CA ASP A 183 -14.30 -10.50 -6.09
C ASP A 183 -13.79 -9.49 -5.06
N VAL A 184 -14.66 -9.03 -4.17
CA VAL A 184 -14.30 -8.14 -3.06
C VAL A 184 -13.29 -8.82 -2.12
N ILE A 185 -13.52 -10.09 -1.80
CA ILE A 185 -12.58 -10.89 -1.00
C ILE A 185 -11.25 -11.01 -1.74
N ALA A 186 -11.27 -11.23 -3.06
CA ALA A 186 -10.05 -11.32 -3.86
C ALA A 186 -9.24 -10.01 -3.83
N LEU A 187 -9.88 -8.84 -3.93
CA LEU A 187 -9.21 -7.54 -3.85
C LEU A 187 -8.46 -7.36 -2.52
N LEU A 188 -9.09 -7.70 -1.39
CA LEU A 188 -8.45 -7.59 -0.08
C LEU A 188 -7.18 -8.44 0.03
N PHE A 189 -7.26 -9.73 -0.31
CA PHE A 189 -6.18 -10.68 -0.08
C PHE A 189 -5.13 -10.74 -1.19
N ARG A 190 -5.46 -10.32 -2.42
CA ARG A 190 -4.54 -10.36 -3.57
C ARG A 190 -3.94 -9.01 -3.93
N GLU A 191 -4.62 -7.91 -3.60
CA GLU A 191 -4.12 -6.58 -3.93
C GLU A 191 -3.75 -5.75 -2.70
N LEU A 192 -4.66 -5.59 -1.74
CA LEU A 192 -4.44 -4.65 -0.63
C LEU A 192 -3.47 -5.17 0.43
N LEU A 193 -3.71 -6.35 1.00
CA LEU A 193 -2.81 -6.93 2.00
C LEU A 193 -1.38 -7.18 1.44
N PRO A 194 -1.21 -7.65 0.18
CA PRO A 194 0.12 -7.81 -0.41
C PRO A 194 0.79 -6.52 -0.89
N TRP A 195 0.11 -5.37 -0.84
CA TRP A 195 0.65 -4.11 -1.32
C TRP A 195 1.97 -3.75 -0.59
N PRO A 196 3.08 -3.44 -1.27
CA PRO A 196 4.39 -3.33 -0.61
C PRO A 196 4.59 -2.06 0.24
N GLY A 197 3.68 -1.09 0.18
CA GLY A 197 3.85 0.24 0.80
C GLY A 197 3.38 0.37 2.25
N TRP A 198 2.97 -0.74 2.89
CA TRP A 198 2.51 -0.73 4.29
C TRP A 198 3.58 -0.27 5.26
N ASP A 199 3.15 0.44 6.31
CA ASP A 199 3.85 0.40 7.58
C ASP A 199 3.70 -1.01 8.19
N LEU A 200 4.80 -1.60 8.65
CA LEU A 200 4.80 -2.99 9.09
C LEU A 200 3.93 -3.21 10.34
N SER A 201 3.94 -2.26 11.27
CA SER A 201 3.16 -2.35 12.50
C SER A 201 1.66 -2.27 12.19
N VAL A 202 1.29 -1.37 11.28
CA VAL A 202 -0.08 -1.23 10.77
C VAL A 202 -0.53 -2.49 10.01
N LEU A 203 0.30 -3.05 9.13
CA LEU A 203 -0.01 -4.30 8.41
C LEU A 203 -0.28 -5.44 9.40
N LYS A 204 0.59 -5.63 10.39
CA LYS A 204 0.44 -6.69 11.40
C LYS A 204 -0.85 -6.54 12.21
N ARG A 205 -1.23 -5.30 12.53
CA ARG A 205 -2.51 -5.00 13.18
C ARG A 205 -3.70 -5.38 12.30
N GLU A 206 -3.70 -5.00 11.02
CA GLU A 206 -4.80 -5.36 10.10
C GLU A 206 -4.85 -6.86 9.80
N VAL A 207 -3.71 -7.54 9.68
CA VAL A 207 -3.66 -9.01 9.57
C VAL A 207 -4.27 -9.65 10.81
N GLY A 208 -3.91 -9.17 12.01
CA GLY A 208 -4.51 -9.62 13.26
C GLY A 208 -6.03 -9.41 13.28
N ALA A 209 -6.50 -8.26 12.81
CA ALA A 209 -7.92 -7.95 12.70
C ALA A 209 -8.64 -8.86 11.69
N CYS A 210 -8.00 -9.20 10.56
CA CYS A 210 -8.53 -10.18 9.61
C CYS A 210 -8.64 -11.56 10.24
N ILE A 211 -7.60 -12.04 10.92
CA ILE A 211 -7.61 -13.36 11.57
C ILE A 211 -8.74 -13.47 12.60
N LEU A 212 -9.00 -12.39 13.34
CA LEU A 212 -10.04 -12.34 14.37
C LEU A 212 -11.45 -12.13 13.82
N HIS A 213 -11.60 -11.80 12.53
CA HIS A 213 -12.90 -11.56 11.94
C HIS A 213 -13.75 -12.85 11.86
N GLU A 214 -15.03 -12.76 12.21
CA GLU A 214 -15.91 -13.93 12.32
C GLU A 214 -16.20 -14.58 10.96
N ALA A 215 -16.38 -13.77 9.92
CA ALA A 215 -16.58 -14.25 8.55
C ALA A 215 -15.36 -14.95 7.92
N VAL A 216 -14.20 -14.95 8.58
CA VAL A 216 -12.99 -15.62 8.07
C VAL A 216 -13.06 -17.11 8.41
N THR A 217 -13.71 -17.85 7.53
CA THR A 217 -13.88 -19.31 7.56
C THR A 217 -13.68 -19.89 6.15
N GLY A 218 -13.56 -21.22 6.04
CA GLY A 218 -13.48 -21.94 4.77
C GLY A 218 -12.44 -21.34 3.80
N LYS A 219 -12.86 -21.01 2.57
CA LYS A 219 -11.99 -20.46 1.53
C LYS A 219 -11.29 -19.15 1.92
N ILE A 220 -11.95 -18.28 2.70
CA ILE A 220 -11.37 -17.00 3.12
C ILE A 220 -10.23 -17.25 4.12
N GLN A 221 -10.44 -18.20 5.04
CA GLN A 221 -9.41 -18.63 5.97
C GLN A 221 -8.20 -19.22 5.23
N GLU A 222 -8.41 -20.05 4.20
CA GLU A 222 -7.32 -20.56 3.36
C GLU A 222 -6.52 -19.44 2.69
N MET A 223 -7.20 -18.47 2.06
CA MET A 223 -6.54 -17.34 1.41
C MET A 223 -5.68 -16.53 2.38
N LEU A 224 -6.21 -16.25 3.58
CA LEU A 224 -5.47 -15.54 4.62
C LEU A 224 -4.28 -16.36 5.14
N LYS A 225 -4.44 -17.67 5.36
CA LYS A 225 -3.31 -18.55 5.74
C LYS A 225 -2.23 -18.54 4.69
N THR A 226 -2.57 -18.74 3.42
CA THR A 226 -1.59 -18.71 2.32
C THR A 226 -0.83 -17.38 2.29
N PHE A 227 -1.54 -16.25 2.40
CA PHE A 227 -0.91 -14.93 2.49
C PHE A 227 0.08 -14.85 3.64
N VAL A 228 -0.36 -15.15 4.87
CA VAL A 228 0.46 -15.05 6.08
C VAL A 228 1.72 -15.94 6.00
N LEU A 229 1.55 -17.19 5.59
CA LEU A 229 2.63 -18.18 5.56
C LEU A 229 3.71 -17.86 4.52
N THR A 230 3.32 -17.19 3.43
CA THR A 230 4.24 -16.80 2.35
C THR A 230 4.81 -15.38 2.51
N HIS A 231 4.23 -14.57 3.40
CA HIS A 231 4.67 -13.19 3.61
C HIS A 231 6.01 -13.12 4.35
N LYS A 232 6.98 -12.42 3.77
CA LYS A 232 8.37 -12.30 4.29
C LYS A 232 8.44 -11.83 5.76
N GLU A 233 7.60 -10.86 6.13
CA GLU A 233 7.59 -10.25 7.47
C GLU A 233 6.63 -10.94 8.46
N LEU A 234 6.07 -12.11 8.11
CA LEU A 234 5.19 -12.89 8.99
C LEU A 234 5.68 -14.34 9.06
N GLY A 235 5.40 -15.15 8.03
CA GLY A 235 5.74 -16.57 7.97
C GLY A 235 4.97 -17.43 8.98
N ASP A 236 5.27 -18.73 9.01
CA ASP A 236 4.66 -19.67 9.97
C ASP A 236 5.08 -19.36 11.42
N PRO A 237 4.15 -19.00 12.33
CA PRO A 237 4.47 -18.67 13.72
C PRO A 237 4.98 -19.86 14.54
N ARG A 238 4.79 -21.11 14.08
CA ARG A 238 5.29 -22.33 14.74
C ARG A 238 6.79 -22.50 14.56
N VAL A 239 7.38 -21.85 13.54
CA VAL A 239 8.81 -21.90 13.27
C VAL A 239 9.52 -20.90 14.19
N PRO A 240 10.49 -21.33 15.03
CA PRO A 240 11.18 -20.44 15.98
C PRO A 240 11.73 -19.16 15.35
N ALA A 241 12.31 -19.26 14.14
CA ALA A 241 12.87 -18.12 13.41
C ALA A 241 11.84 -17.04 13.05
N ASN A 242 10.55 -17.40 12.94
CA ASN A 242 9.49 -16.45 12.61
C ASN A 242 8.82 -15.86 13.85
N GLN A 243 8.94 -16.46 15.04
CA GLN A 243 8.22 -16.01 16.24
C GLN A 243 8.42 -14.52 16.56
N ILE A 244 9.63 -14.00 16.34
CA ILE A 244 9.95 -12.57 16.53
C ILE A 244 9.16 -11.65 15.58
N ARG A 245 8.86 -12.11 14.36
CA ARG A 245 8.11 -11.34 13.36
C ARG A 245 6.67 -11.10 13.80
N TRP A 246 6.16 -11.97 14.66
CA TRP A 246 4.79 -11.90 15.12
C TRP A 246 4.57 -10.92 16.27
N ILE A 247 5.60 -10.38 16.94
CA ILE A 247 5.51 -9.60 18.20
C ILE A 247 4.44 -8.49 18.22
N GLU A 248 4.20 -7.81 17.11
CA GLU A 248 3.20 -6.71 17.04
C GLU A 248 1.80 -7.18 16.61
N VAL A 249 1.64 -8.45 16.21
CA VAL A 249 0.33 -9.06 15.94
C VAL A 249 -0.36 -9.37 17.27
N PRO A 250 -1.64 -9.00 17.47
CA PRO A 250 -2.37 -9.30 18.70
C PRO A 250 -2.31 -10.77 19.10
N GLN A 251 -2.03 -11.07 20.37
CA GLN A 251 -1.86 -12.45 20.85
C GLN A 251 -3.06 -13.35 20.51
N ARG A 252 -4.29 -12.84 20.71
CA ARG A 252 -5.53 -13.56 20.36
C ARG A 252 -5.57 -13.99 18.90
N ALA A 253 -5.04 -13.17 17.98
CA ALA A 253 -4.98 -13.49 16.57
C ALA A 253 -3.97 -14.61 16.31
N ARG A 254 -2.80 -14.57 16.98
CA ARG A 254 -1.81 -15.64 16.88
C ARG A 254 -2.37 -16.97 17.37
N ASP A 255 -3.01 -16.97 18.53
CA ASP A 255 -3.60 -18.18 19.11
C ASP A 255 -4.68 -18.77 18.19
N ARG A 256 -5.51 -17.92 17.58
CA ARG A 256 -6.53 -18.35 16.61
C ARG A 256 -5.90 -18.94 15.35
N LEU A 257 -4.85 -18.32 14.80
CA LEU A 257 -4.12 -18.87 13.66
C LEU A 257 -3.44 -20.20 14.02
N LEU A 258 -2.82 -20.32 15.19
CA LEU A 258 -2.22 -21.57 15.64
C LEU A 258 -3.27 -22.68 15.73
N LYS A 259 -4.48 -22.39 16.25
CA LYS A 259 -5.59 -23.35 16.24
C LYS A 259 -5.96 -23.79 14.83
N TRP A 260 -5.99 -22.88 13.86
CA TRP A 260 -6.23 -23.24 12.46
C TRP A 260 -5.15 -24.17 11.91
N LEU A 261 -3.88 -23.86 12.18
CA LEU A 261 -2.73 -24.63 11.71
C LEU A 261 -2.56 -25.98 12.43
N CYS A 262 -3.10 -26.13 13.65
CA CYS A 262 -3.08 -27.38 14.41
C CYS A 262 -4.21 -28.34 13.99
N LYS A 263 -5.42 -27.82 13.70
CA LYS A 263 -6.55 -28.64 13.22
C LYS A 263 -6.22 -29.42 11.93
N GLU A 264 -5.40 -28.84 11.04
CA GLU A 264 -4.93 -29.55 9.85
C GLU A 264 -4.06 -30.77 10.18
N LYS A 265 -3.27 -30.69 11.25
CA LYS A 265 -2.43 -31.82 11.70
C LYS A 265 -3.25 -32.92 12.36
N GLU A 266 -4.34 -32.60 13.06
CA GLU A 266 -5.23 -33.61 13.65
C GLU A 266 -5.94 -34.42 12.58
N VAL A 267 -6.49 -33.78 11.54
CA VAL A 267 -7.12 -34.50 10.41
C VAL A 267 -6.08 -35.35 9.66
N PHE A 268 -4.89 -34.80 9.40
CA PHE A 268 -3.83 -35.54 8.72
C PHE A 268 -3.29 -36.71 9.56
N PHE A 269 -3.18 -36.56 10.89
CA PHE A 269 -2.77 -37.62 11.80
C PHE A 269 -3.85 -38.71 11.92
N LEU A 270 -5.13 -38.35 12.04
CA LEU A 270 -6.21 -39.32 12.11
C LEU A 270 -6.35 -40.11 10.80
N ASP A 271 -6.25 -39.45 9.64
CA ASP A 271 -6.29 -40.12 8.33
C ASP A 271 -5.08 -41.04 8.09
N HIS A 272 -3.92 -40.77 8.71
CA HIS A 272 -2.70 -41.57 8.54
C HIS A 272 -2.48 -42.62 9.63
N VAL A 273 -3.20 -42.57 10.74
CA VAL A 273 -2.98 -43.45 11.91
C VAL A 273 -4.22 -44.29 12.23
N TYR A 274 -5.41 -43.91 11.75
CA TYR A 274 -6.64 -44.64 12.02
C TYR A 274 -7.33 -45.09 10.72
N ARG A 275 -7.51 -46.41 10.57
CA ARG A 275 -8.36 -46.99 9.51
C ARG A 275 -9.51 -47.76 10.15
N GLU A 276 -10.74 -47.52 9.70
CA GLU A 276 -11.96 -48.14 10.24
C GLU A 276 -11.93 -49.68 10.22
N ASP A 277 -11.17 -50.26 9.30
CA ASP A 277 -11.01 -51.69 9.06
C ASP A 277 -9.81 -52.34 9.81
N VAL A 278 -8.87 -51.55 10.34
CA VAL A 278 -7.60 -52.06 10.89
C VAL A 278 -7.25 -51.53 12.30
N GLY A 279 -7.92 -50.48 12.76
CA GLY A 279 -7.61 -49.81 14.04
C GLY A 279 -6.37 -48.90 13.97
N TRP A 280 -5.75 -48.64 15.12
CA TRP A 280 -4.59 -47.75 15.23
C TRP A 280 -3.32 -48.40 14.67
N GLY A 281 -2.74 -47.82 13.62
CA GLY A 281 -1.49 -48.29 13.02
C GLY A 281 -0.68 -47.16 12.41
N TRP A 282 0.61 -47.07 12.75
CA TRP A 282 1.52 -46.11 12.13
C TRP A 282 1.80 -46.51 10.68
N GLN A 283 1.37 -45.72 9.70
CA GLN A 283 1.84 -45.89 8.32
C GLN A 283 3.25 -45.30 8.18
N ARG A 284 4.26 -46.15 7.98
CA ARG A 284 5.54 -45.68 7.45
C ARG A 284 5.31 -45.14 6.04
N ARG A 285 5.78 -43.93 5.79
CA ARG A 285 5.94 -43.41 4.44
C ARG A 285 6.99 -44.29 3.76
N ASP A 286 6.59 -45.10 2.79
CA ASP A 286 7.54 -45.68 1.84
C ASP A 286 7.98 -44.56 0.88
N ASP A 287 8.82 -43.67 1.39
CA ASP A 287 9.71 -42.91 0.53
C ASP A 287 10.77 -43.91 0.09
N SER A 288 10.72 -44.27 -1.19
CA SER A 288 11.66 -45.15 -1.85
C SER A 288 13.04 -44.49 -1.91
N ALA A 289 13.76 -44.52 -0.79
CA ALA A 289 15.21 -44.37 -0.70
C ALA A 289 15.69 -44.69 0.74
N GLY A 290 16.29 -45.86 0.92
CA GLY A 290 17.25 -46.10 2.00
C GLY A 290 16.66 -46.58 3.33
N SER A 291 16.50 -47.89 3.44
CA SER A 291 16.32 -48.59 4.71
C SER A 291 17.44 -48.29 5.71
N VAL A 292 17.10 -47.79 6.90
CA VAL A 292 17.87 -48.03 8.13
C VAL A 292 16.94 -48.57 9.19
N ARG A 293 17.12 -49.85 9.53
CA ARG A 293 16.52 -50.47 10.71
C ARG A 293 17.30 -49.98 11.93
N ILE A 294 16.66 -49.20 12.80
CA ILE A 294 17.08 -49.09 14.19
C ILE A 294 15.94 -49.68 15.02
N GLY A 295 16.14 -50.93 15.44
CA GLY A 295 15.33 -51.53 16.49
C GLY A 295 15.92 -51.15 17.85
N TYR A 296 15.05 -50.96 18.83
CA TYR A 296 15.42 -51.16 20.24
C TYR A 296 14.53 -52.26 20.81
N PRO A 297 15.09 -53.20 21.58
CA PRO A 297 14.34 -54.25 22.24
C PRO A 297 13.58 -53.70 23.45
N ALA A 298 12.63 -54.53 23.89
CA ALA A 298 11.61 -54.30 24.93
C ALA A 298 12.14 -53.76 26.26
#